data_AF-A0A821CV90-F1
#
_entry.id   AF-A0A821CV90-F1
#
_cell.length_a   1.000
_cell.length_b   1.000
_cell.length_c   1.000
_cell.angle_alpha   90.00
_cell.angle_beta   90.00
_cell.angle_gamma   90.00
#
_symmetry.space_group_name_H-M   'P 1'
#
loop_
_entity.id
_entity.type
_entity.pdbx_description
1 polymer ?
#
loop_
_entity_poly.entity_id
_entity_poly.type
_entity_poly.pdbx_seq_one_letter_code
_entity_poly.pdbx_strand_id
1 'polypeptide(L)'
;GFLVASTILSNRSLDHSQDKITYTPIMEPGYHQPDPTHPSQSFLSPQWGNVKPFVIRSGSQFRASNIVGENVAGRLRYINSPNYTNDYNEVLRLGSLNSNDRTADQTEIGIFWGYDGAPKIGVPPRLFNQVVRVIAIQRKNTAQQNARLFALVNYAMADAAIAAWD
;
A
#
# COMPACT_ATOMS: atom_id res chain seq x y z
N GLY A 1 23.82 20.59 -7.19
CA GLY A 1 22.73 20.24 -6.26
C GLY A 1 21.41 20.81 -6.73
N PHE A 2 21.20 22.11 -6.56
CA PHE A 2 19.94 22.81 -6.87
C PHE A 2 19.39 22.53 -8.29
N LEU A 3 20.19 22.76 -9.34
CA LEU A 3 19.74 22.55 -10.73
C LEU A 3 19.20 21.13 -10.97
N VAL A 4 19.91 20.11 -10.49
CA VAL A 4 19.51 18.70 -10.64
C VAL A 4 18.19 18.43 -9.91
N ALA A 5 18.05 18.93 -8.68
CA ALA A 5 16.82 18.77 -7.91
C ALA A 5 15.63 19.46 -8.60
N SER A 6 15.81 20.69 -9.08
CA SER A 6 14.77 21.42 -9.82
C SER A 6 14.35 20.70 -11.10
N THR A 7 15.29 20.15 -11.87
CA THR A 7 14.97 19.36 -13.07
C THR A 7 14.13 18.12 -12.74
N ILE A 8 14.47 17.39 -11.67
CA ILE A 8 13.70 16.22 -11.23
C ILE A 8 12.29 16.64 -10.82
N LEU A 9 12.14 17.70 -10.02
CA LEU A 9 10.83 18.21 -9.61
C LEU A 9 9.98 18.67 -10.80
N SER A 10 10.57 19.39 -11.75
CA SER A 10 9.87 19.81 -12.98
C SER A 10 9.38 18.62 -13.80
N ASN A 11 10.19 17.56 -13.93
CA ASN A 11 9.78 16.33 -14.62
C ASN A 11 8.62 15.60 -13.91
N ARG A 12 8.39 15.88 -12.62
CA ARG A 12 7.32 15.32 -11.79
C ARG A 12 6.12 16.26 -11.60
N SER A 13 6.17 17.49 -12.11
CA SER A 13 5.16 18.51 -11.84
C SER A 13 3.73 18.15 -12.32
N LEU A 14 3.61 17.27 -13.31
CA LEU A 14 2.35 16.81 -13.89
C LEU A 14 2.23 15.28 -13.79
N ASP A 15 2.65 14.72 -12.66
CA ASP A 15 2.66 13.29 -12.45
C ASP A 15 1.37 12.70 -11.86
N HIS A 16 0.33 13.52 -11.69
CA HIS A 16 -0.95 13.17 -11.07
C HIS A 16 -0.92 12.86 -9.57
N SER A 17 0.23 13.01 -8.89
CA SER A 17 0.32 12.78 -7.43
C SER A 17 -0.43 13.83 -6.61
N GLN A 18 -0.65 15.02 -7.16
CA GLN A 18 -1.38 16.12 -6.54
C GLN A 18 -2.85 16.21 -6.97
N ASP A 19 -3.28 15.33 -7.87
CA ASP A 19 -4.67 15.31 -8.32
C ASP A 19 -5.58 14.98 -7.14
N LYS A 20 -6.75 15.61 -7.11
CA LYS A 20 -7.77 15.35 -6.09
C LYS A 20 -9.01 14.83 -6.80
N ILE A 21 -9.33 13.56 -6.59
CA ILE A 21 -10.56 12.97 -7.12
C ILE A 21 -11.44 12.53 -5.95
N THR A 22 -12.74 12.68 -6.11
CA THR A 22 -13.73 12.18 -5.16
C THR A 22 -14.11 10.76 -5.56
N TYR A 23 -13.95 9.81 -4.65
CA TYR A 23 -14.50 8.46 -4.81
C TYR A 23 -15.89 8.39 -4.18
N THR A 24 -16.87 7.93 -4.95
CA THR A 24 -18.21 7.64 -4.45
C THR A 24 -18.35 6.13 -4.30
N PRO A 25 -18.52 5.61 -3.07
CA PRO A 25 -18.68 4.17 -2.85
C PRO A 25 -19.99 3.66 -3.47
N ILE A 26 -19.93 2.43 -3.97
CA ILE A 26 -21.11 1.72 -4.44
C ILE A 26 -21.64 0.91 -3.25
N MET A 27 -22.85 1.20 -2.79
CA MET A 27 -23.45 0.58 -1.59
C MET A 27 -24.02 -0.83 -1.86
N GLU A 28 -23.24 -1.68 -2.51
CA GLU A 28 -23.60 -3.06 -2.85
C GLU A 28 -22.65 -4.07 -2.20
N PRO A 29 -23.08 -5.32 -1.94
CA PRO A 29 -22.23 -6.34 -1.33
C PRO A 29 -20.90 -6.56 -2.08
N GLY A 30 -19.81 -6.60 -1.31
CA GLY A 30 -18.46 -6.85 -1.81
C GLY A 30 -17.74 -5.65 -2.43
N TYR A 31 -18.38 -4.48 -2.52
CA TYR A 31 -17.68 -3.22 -2.76
C TYR A 31 -17.12 -2.69 -1.44
N HIS A 32 -15.99 -1.97 -1.51
CA HIS A 32 -15.42 -1.31 -0.34
C HIS A 32 -16.42 -0.29 0.22
N GLN A 33 -16.66 -0.37 1.53
CA GLN A 33 -17.56 0.52 2.27
C GLN A 33 -16.78 1.31 3.31
N PRO A 34 -17.27 2.49 3.73
CA PRO A 34 -16.74 3.16 4.92
C PRO A 34 -16.71 2.22 6.13
N ASP A 35 -15.68 2.35 6.95
CA ASP A 35 -15.56 1.60 8.21
C ASP A 35 -16.79 1.92 9.09
N PRO A 36 -17.58 0.92 9.52
CA PRO A 36 -18.76 1.15 10.34
C PRO A 36 -18.43 1.75 11.72
N THR A 37 -17.21 1.56 12.22
CA THR A 37 -16.74 2.13 13.48
C THR A 37 -16.16 3.53 13.29
N HIS A 38 -15.68 3.86 12.08
CA HIS A 38 -15.10 5.16 11.71
C HIS A 38 -15.70 5.70 10.39
N PRO A 39 -17.02 5.98 10.34
CA PRO A 39 -17.72 6.24 9.08
C PRO A 39 -17.35 7.56 8.41
N SER A 40 -16.69 8.48 9.12
CA SER A 40 -16.19 9.75 8.58
C SER A 40 -14.80 9.63 7.94
N GLN A 41 -14.17 8.46 7.97
CA GLN A 41 -12.88 8.24 7.33
C GLN A 41 -13.00 8.40 5.81
N SER A 42 -12.13 9.23 5.23
CA SER A 42 -12.08 9.44 3.78
C SER A 42 -11.39 8.29 3.06
N PHE A 43 -11.76 8.07 1.80
CA PHE A 43 -11.03 7.20 0.88
C PHE A 43 -9.66 7.80 0.56
N LEU A 44 -8.60 7.06 0.90
CA LEU A 44 -7.23 7.55 0.78
C LEU A 44 -6.76 7.53 -0.68
N SER A 45 -6.59 8.72 -1.25
CA SER A 45 -5.97 8.96 -2.57
C SER A 45 -6.49 8.01 -3.67
N PRO A 46 -7.80 7.99 -3.97
CA PRO A 46 -8.37 7.09 -4.99
C PRO A 46 -7.76 7.24 -6.39
N GLN A 47 -7.07 8.34 -6.67
CA GLN A 47 -6.35 8.60 -7.92
C GLN A 47 -4.96 7.95 -7.99
N TRP A 48 -4.42 7.39 -6.90
CA TRP A 48 -2.98 7.14 -6.78
C TRP A 48 -2.43 6.13 -7.79
N GLY A 49 -3.27 5.20 -8.28
CA GLY A 49 -2.91 4.29 -9.38
C GLY A 49 -2.61 4.99 -10.72
N ASN A 50 -3.08 6.24 -10.89
CA ASN A 50 -2.82 7.05 -12.08
C ASN A 50 -1.54 7.87 -12.00
N VAL A 51 -0.81 7.84 -10.86
CA VAL A 51 0.46 8.58 -10.77
C VAL A 51 1.43 8.04 -11.82
N LYS A 52 2.07 8.94 -12.57
CA LYS A 52 3.08 8.57 -13.58
C LYS A 52 4.20 7.77 -12.89
N PRO A 53 4.43 6.49 -13.25
CA PRO A 53 5.44 5.70 -12.54
C PRO A 53 6.89 6.15 -12.81
N PHE A 54 7.81 5.63 -12.01
CA PHE A 54 9.25 5.88 -12.12
C PHE A 54 9.98 4.87 -13.02
N VAL A 55 9.61 3.59 -12.94
CA VAL A 55 10.29 2.46 -13.59
C VAL A 55 9.30 1.56 -14.34
N ILE A 56 8.15 1.25 -13.73
CA ILE A 56 7.10 0.44 -14.37
C ILE A 56 6.41 1.25 -15.49
N ARG A 57 5.74 0.55 -16.42
CA ARG A 57 5.12 1.15 -17.60
C ARG A 57 3.79 1.83 -17.30
N SER A 58 3.03 1.30 -16.34
CA SER A 58 1.73 1.81 -15.87
C SER A 58 1.44 1.24 -14.48
N GLY A 59 0.54 1.86 -13.71
CA GLY A 59 0.06 1.28 -12.44
C GLY A 59 -0.50 -0.13 -12.63
N SER A 60 -1.23 -0.33 -13.73
CA SER A 60 -1.84 -1.62 -14.09
C SER A 60 -0.91 -2.71 -14.59
N GLN A 61 0.40 -2.47 -14.66
CA GLN A 61 1.35 -3.45 -15.16
C GLN A 61 1.30 -4.78 -14.39
N PHE A 62 0.99 -4.75 -13.09
CA PHE A 62 0.92 -5.92 -12.21
C PHE A 62 -0.49 -6.24 -11.72
N ARG A 63 -1.52 -5.59 -12.27
CA ARG A 63 -2.92 -5.85 -11.92
C ARG A 63 -3.24 -7.31 -12.22
N ALA A 64 -3.80 -8.01 -11.24
CA ALA A 64 -4.16 -9.42 -11.38
C ALA A 64 -5.14 -9.60 -12.55
N SER A 65 -4.90 -10.56 -13.43
CA SER A 65 -5.70 -10.80 -14.63
C SER A 65 -7.10 -11.36 -14.35
N ASN A 66 -7.33 -11.84 -13.13
CA ASN A 66 -8.58 -12.46 -12.73
C ASN A 66 -9.13 -11.70 -11.52
N ILE A 67 -9.56 -10.46 -11.75
CA ILE A 67 -10.21 -9.66 -10.70
C ILE A 67 -11.52 -10.35 -10.36
N VAL A 68 -11.53 -11.02 -9.22
CA VAL A 68 -12.75 -11.63 -8.75
C VAL A 68 -13.69 -10.50 -8.32
N GLY A 69 -14.86 -10.44 -8.94
CA GLY A 69 -15.88 -9.45 -8.58
C GLY A 69 -15.81 -8.13 -9.33
N GLU A 70 -15.53 -8.14 -10.64
CA GLU A 70 -15.63 -6.93 -11.47
C GLU A 70 -17.02 -6.26 -11.45
N ASN A 71 -18.07 -7.06 -11.22
CA ASN A 71 -19.45 -6.59 -11.08
C ASN A 71 -20.14 -7.22 -9.86
N VAL A 72 -21.34 -6.72 -9.51
CA VAL A 72 -22.14 -7.17 -8.36
C VAL A 72 -22.32 -8.70 -8.37
N ALA A 73 -22.70 -9.28 -9.52
CA ALA A 73 -22.91 -10.73 -9.62
C ALA A 73 -21.61 -11.53 -9.38
N GLY A 74 -20.47 -11.05 -9.89
CA GLY A 74 -19.16 -11.64 -9.63
C GLY A 74 -18.75 -11.55 -8.16
N ARG A 75 -18.98 -10.41 -7.51
CA ARG A 75 -18.69 -10.20 -6.08
C ARG A 75 -19.54 -11.12 -5.21
N LEU A 76 -20.83 -11.22 -5.52
CA LEU A 76 -21.74 -12.15 -4.84
C LEU A 76 -21.32 -13.61 -5.02
N ARG A 77 -20.88 -14.02 -6.22
CA ARG A 77 -20.34 -15.38 -6.42
C ARG A 77 -19.10 -15.63 -5.55
N TYR A 78 -18.22 -14.65 -5.42
CA TYR A 78 -17.01 -14.79 -4.61
C TYR A 78 -17.29 -14.80 -3.11
N ILE A 79 -18.12 -13.90 -2.61
CA ILE A 79 -18.50 -13.87 -1.19
C ILE A 79 -19.18 -15.18 -0.76
N ASN A 80 -19.96 -15.79 -1.67
CA ASN A 80 -20.58 -17.09 -1.42
C ASN A 80 -19.64 -18.29 -1.68
N SER A 81 -18.36 -18.04 -2.01
CA SER A 81 -17.40 -19.11 -2.29
C SER A 81 -16.81 -19.70 -1.00
N PRO A 82 -16.39 -20.98 -1.02
CA PRO A 82 -15.64 -21.57 0.09
C PRO A 82 -14.35 -20.81 0.40
N ASN A 83 -13.68 -20.25 -0.62
CA ASN A 83 -12.43 -19.50 -0.42
C ASN A 83 -12.68 -18.25 0.43
N TYR A 84 -13.67 -17.44 0.08
CA TYR A 84 -14.03 -16.27 0.89
C TYR A 84 -14.45 -16.65 2.31
N THR A 85 -15.19 -17.76 2.45
CA THR A 85 -15.63 -18.25 3.77
C THR A 85 -14.43 -18.65 4.64
N ASN A 86 -13.43 -19.30 4.06
CA ASN A 86 -12.20 -19.67 4.76
C ASN A 86 -11.39 -18.44 5.17
N ASP A 87 -11.16 -17.51 4.24
CA ASP A 87 -10.42 -16.26 4.49
C ASP A 87 -11.13 -15.41 5.57
N TYR A 88 -12.45 -15.28 5.49
CA TYR A 88 -13.27 -14.59 6.48
C TYR A 88 -13.14 -15.22 7.88
N ASN A 89 -13.24 -16.54 7.97
CA ASN A 89 -13.14 -17.25 9.24
C ASN A 89 -11.72 -17.15 9.84
N GLU A 90 -10.69 -17.16 9.00
CA GLU A 90 -9.31 -16.93 9.46
C GLU A 90 -9.15 -15.53 10.05
N VAL A 91 -9.60 -14.48 9.35
CA VAL A 91 -9.54 -13.10 9.84
C VAL A 91 -10.38 -12.93 11.10
N LEU A 92 -11.55 -13.54 11.20
CA LEU A 92 -12.38 -13.47 12.40
C LEU A 92 -11.67 -14.10 13.61
N ARG A 93 -11.09 -15.29 13.40
CA ARG A 93 -10.43 -16.08 14.43
C ARG A 93 -9.13 -15.43 14.90
N LEU A 94 -8.29 -14.99 13.97
CA LEU A 94 -6.95 -14.46 14.25
C LEU A 94 -6.88 -12.95 14.33
N GLY A 95 -7.83 -12.20 13.77
CA GLY A 95 -7.79 -10.73 13.68
C GLY A 95 -8.57 -10.00 14.80
N SER A 96 -9.38 -10.72 15.57
CA SER A 96 -10.12 -10.13 16.72
C SER A 96 -9.19 -9.42 17.70
N LEU A 97 -9.62 -8.26 18.22
CA LEU A 97 -8.87 -7.51 19.25
C LEU A 97 -8.49 -8.41 20.43
N ASN A 98 -9.42 -9.26 20.87
CA ASN A 98 -9.26 -10.21 21.98
C ASN A 98 -9.29 -11.66 21.47
N SER A 99 -8.53 -11.99 20.42
CA SER A 99 -8.41 -13.36 19.93
C SER A 99 -7.79 -14.28 20.99
N ASN A 100 -8.42 -15.43 21.25
CA ASN A 100 -7.86 -16.50 22.08
C ASN A 100 -6.98 -17.48 21.30
N ASP A 101 -6.98 -17.37 19.97
CA ASP A 101 -6.29 -18.27 19.05
C ASP A 101 -4.98 -17.68 18.53
N ARG A 102 -4.93 -16.35 18.39
CA ARG A 102 -3.72 -15.63 17.94
C ARG A 102 -2.66 -15.75 19.02
N THR A 103 -1.47 -16.20 18.64
CA THR A 103 -0.35 -16.32 19.57
C THR A 103 0.23 -14.93 19.91
N ALA A 104 1.01 -14.87 21.00
CA ALA A 104 1.73 -13.66 21.36
C ALA A 104 2.70 -13.22 20.24
N ASP A 105 3.42 -14.17 19.63
CA ASP A 105 4.35 -13.92 18.53
C ASP A 105 3.64 -13.35 17.29
N GLN A 106 2.48 -13.90 16.91
CA GLN A 106 1.67 -13.35 15.81
C GLN A 106 1.21 -11.91 16.09
N THR A 107 0.89 -11.60 17.35
CA THR A 107 0.52 -10.24 17.76
C THR A 107 1.71 -9.29 17.66
N GLU A 108 2.88 -9.71 18.13
CA GLU A 108 4.12 -8.93 18.05
C GLU A 108 4.51 -8.65 16.59
N ILE A 109 4.47 -9.66 15.72
CA ILE A 109 4.75 -9.52 14.29
C ILE A 109 3.78 -8.53 13.65
N GLY A 110 2.48 -8.64 13.92
CA GLY A 110 1.47 -7.72 13.40
C GLY A 110 1.74 -6.27 13.80
N ILE A 111 2.06 -6.03 15.08
CA ILE A 111 2.37 -4.69 15.60
C ILE A 111 3.69 -4.17 15.03
N PHE A 112 4.71 -5.02 14.91
CA PHE A 112 6.03 -4.63 14.41
C PHE A 112 5.96 -3.99 13.01
N TRP A 113 5.12 -4.55 12.13
CA TRP A 113 4.88 -4.02 10.79
C TRP A 113 3.81 -2.93 10.74
N GLY A 114 3.10 -2.66 11.84
CA GLY A 114 2.07 -1.64 11.99
C GLY A 114 2.63 -0.22 11.94
N TYR A 115 2.77 0.30 10.72
CA TYR A 115 3.20 1.67 10.44
C TYR A 115 2.04 2.42 9.76
N ASP A 116 0.86 2.40 10.35
CA ASP A 116 -0.37 2.89 9.71
C ASP A 116 -0.59 4.41 9.87
N GLY A 117 0.49 5.20 9.77
CA GLY A 117 0.42 6.66 9.87
C GLY A 117 0.27 7.18 11.31
N ALA A 118 0.52 6.33 12.31
CA ALA A 118 0.40 6.72 13.72
C ALA A 118 1.30 7.92 14.08
N PRO A 119 0.83 8.85 14.95
CA PRO A 119 1.61 10.01 15.37
C PRO A 119 3.00 9.61 15.87
N LYS A 120 4.04 10.34 15.44
CA LYS A 120 5.45 10.11 15.78
C LYS A 120 6.06 8.80 15.21
N ILE A 121 5.27 7.95 14.54
CA ILE A 121 5.74 6.73 13.88
C ILE A 121 5.79 6.93 12.36
N GLY A 122 4.68 7.32 11.72
CA GLY A 122 4.62 7.49 10.26
C GLY A 122 4.18 6.22 9.51
N VAL A 123 4.58 6.12 8.24
CA VAL A 123 4.05 5.17 7.23
C VAL A 123 5.02 4.02 6.89
N PRO A 124 4.60 2.90 6.27
CA PRO A 124 5.47 1.74 6.05
C PRO A 124 6.77 2.03 5.27
N PRO A 125 6.80 2.93 4.26
CA PRO A 125 8.06 3.33 3.61
C PRO A 125 9.13 3.87 4.56
N ARG A 126 8.75 4.43 5.73
CA ARG A 126 9.72 4.84 6.77
C ARG A 126 10.40 3.61 7.37
N LEU A 127 9.64 2.59 7.79
CA LEU A 127 10.18 1.35 8.35
C LEU A 127 11.10 0.67 7.33
N PHE A 128 10.66 0.56 6.08
CA PHE A 128 11.47 -0.04 5.02
C PHE A 128 12.80 0.71 4.81
N ASN A 129 12.78 2.04 4.81
CA ASN A 129 14.03 2.83 4.75
C ASN A 129 14.90 2.65 6.00
N GLN A 130 14.33 2.46 7.20
CA GLN A 130 15.11 2.13 8.40
C GLN A 130 15.84 0.80 8.25
N VAL A 131 15.16 -0.23 7.73
CA VAL A 131 15.78 -1.53 7.42
C VAL A 131 16.88 -1.39 6.37
N VAL A 132 16.64 -0.65 5.28
CA VAL A 132 17.66 -0.42 4.24
C VAL A 132 18.88 0.31 4.77
N ARG A 133 18.71 1.24 5.72
CA ARG A 133 19.84 1.91 6.40
C ARG A 133 20.69 0.92 7.21
N VAL A 134 20.06 -0.02 7.93
CA VAL A 134 20.77 -1.07 8.65
C VAL A 134 21.60 -1.93 7.68
N ILE A 135 20.99 -2.36 6.57
CA ILE A 135 21.66 -3.15 5.54
C ILE A 135 22.85 -2.39 4.94
N ALA A 136 22.67 -1.10 4.60
CA ALA A 136 23.73 -0.26 4.04
C ALA A 136 24.96 -0.16 4.97
N ILE A 137 24.73 -0.02 6.28
CA ILE A 137 25.78 0.02 7.30
C ILE A 137 26.49 -1.34 7.40
N GLN A 138 25.74 -2.43 7.48
CA GLN A 138 26.30 -3.79 7.54
C GLN A 138 27.15 -4.13 6.31
N ARG A 139 26.76 -3.64 5.13
CA ARG A 139 27.50 -3.80 3.87
C ARG A 139 28.69 -2.85 3.72
N LYS A 140 28.88 -1.91 4.67
CA LYS A 140 29.95 -0.90 4.64
C LYS A 140 29.94 -0.10 3.33
N ASN A 141 28.75 0.25 2.84
CA ASN A 141 28.60 0.95 1.58
C ASN A 141 29.29 2.33 1.59
N THR A 142 29.90 2.68 0.46
CA THR A 142 30.35 4.06 0.19
C THR A 142 29.16 5.00 0.00
N ALA A 143 29.41 6.31 0.00
CA ALA A 143 28.38 7.31 -0.29
C ALA A 143 27.72 7.10 -1.66
N GLN A 144 28.50 6.76 -2.68
CA GLN A 144 28.01 6.50 -4.04
C GLN A 144 27.14 5.24 -4.10
N GLN A 145 27.54 4.18 -3.38
CA GLN A 145 26.74 2.96 -3.27
C GLN A 145 25.41 3.21 -2.56
N ASN A 146 25.43 4.01 -1.50
CA ASN A 146 24.21 4.42 -0.80
C ASN A 146 23.30 5.28 -1.68
N ALA A 147 23.85 6.25 -2.42
CA ALA A 147 23.06 7.06 -3.34
C ALA A 147 22.31 6.19 -4.37
N ARG A 148 22.99 5.19 -4.95
CA ARG A 148 22.35 4.23 -5.86
C ARG A 148 21.32 3.34 -5.16
N LEU A 149 21.66 2.79 -4.00
CA LEU A 149 20.77 1.90 -3.24
C LEU A 149 19.45 2.60 -2.87
N PHE A 150 19.53 3.77 -2.26
CA PHE A 150 18.33 4.50 -1.83
C PHE A 150 17.51 5.01 -3.01
N ALA A 151 18.13 5.38 -4.14
CA ALA A 151 17.39 5.73 -5.35
C ALA A 151 16.58 4.52 -5.87
N LEU A 152 17.22 3.36 -6.04
CA LEU A 152 16.56 2.16 -6.55
C LEU A 152 15.43 1.67 -5.63
N VAL A 153 15.70 1.62 -4.32
CA VAL A 153 14.70 1.16 -3.34
C VAL A 153 13.50 2.10 -3.28
N ASN A 154 13.71 3.42 -3.27
CA ASN A 154 12.59 4.36 -3.19
C ASN A 154 11.80 4.47 -4.51
N TYR A 155 12.43 4.29 -5.67
CA TYR A 155 11.69 4.13 -6.93
C TYR A 155 10.85 2.86 -6.94
N ALA A 156 11.40 1.74 -6.49
CA ALA A 156 10.66 0.49 -6.40
C ALA A 156 9.47 0.59 -5.42
N MET A 157 9.66 1.21 -4.25
CA MET A 157 8.57 1.41 -3.29
C MET A 157 7.50 2.38 -3.80
N ALA A 158 7.89 3.45 -4.51
CA ALA A 158 6.94 4.37 -5.12
C ALA A 158 6.07 3.64 -6.16
N ASP A 159 6.69 2.90 -7.08
CA ASP A 159 5.97 2.15 -8.11
C ASP A 159 5.13 1.00 -7.54
N ALA A 160 5.58 0.36 -6.46
CA ALA A 160 4.79 -0.63 -5.74
C ALA A 160 3.51 -0.01 -5.15
N ALA A 161 3.58 1.20 -4.61
CA ALA A 161 2.40 1.91 -4.12
C ALA A 161 1.47 2.32 -5.28
N ILE A 162 2.02 2.76 -6.41
CA ILE A 162 1.21 3.09 -7.60
C ILE A 162 0.48 1.83 -8.09
N ALA A 163 1.18 0.70 -8.22
CA ALA A 163 0.57 -0.56 -8.65
C ALA A 163 -0.43 -1.14 -7.65
N ALA A 164 -0.24 -0.94 -6.35
CA ALA A 164 -1.17 -1.42 -5.32
C ALA A 164 -2.46 -0.61 -5.23
N TRP A 165 -2.42 0.68 -5.62
CA TRP A 165 -3.60 1.56 -5.65
C TRP A 165 -4.35 1.54 -6.99
N ASP A 166 -3.79 0.93 -8.03
CA ASP A 166 -4.39 0.76 -9.36
C ASP A 166 -5.39 -0.42 -9.41
#